data_AF-A0A5C0ZP12-F1
#
_entry.id   AF-A0A5C0ZP12-F1
#
_cell.length_a   1.000
_cell.length_b   1.000
_cell.length_c   1.000
_cell.angle_alpha   90.00
_cell.angle_beta   90.00
_cell.angle_gamma   90.00
#
_symmetry.space_group_name_H-M   'P 1'
#
loop_
_entity.id
_entity.type
_entity.pdbx_description
1 polymer ?
#
loop_
_entity_poly.entity_id
_entity_poly.type
_entity_poly.pdbx_seq_one_letter_code
_entity_poly.pdbx_strand_id
1 'polypeptide(L)'
;MKRAILLAVAAFTVVIVGQSQVHAQRHEKDDKYWERRKEADKKRYEYYRERDKKRAEYAREERKREKEYYRESAKRRKEYLKERRKHGLPSWALAHHYDASRHVYFRDYHTFYDPYRGGYVYLNGGNWRFSAEIPSFMINVDLGRANIMVVKDVPISRHPEDFYDDYEEDYWDD
;
A
#
# COMPACT_ATOMS: atom_id res chain seq x y z
N MET A 1 -4.79 42.51 70.01
CA MET A 1 -5.68 42.35 68.84
C MET A 1 -5.11 41.48 67.72
N LYS A 2 -3.81 41.57 67.37
CA LYS A 2 -3.23 40.81 66.23
C LYS A 2 -3.13 39.28 66.42
N ARG A 3 -3.01 38.76 67.66
CA ARG A 3 -2.93 37.30 67.94
C ARG A 3 -4.29 36.59 67.94
N ALA A 4 -5.38 37.29 68.26
CA ALA A 4 -6.74 36.73 68.23
C ALA A 4 -7.27 36.59 66.79
N ILE A 5 -6.85 37.49 65.89
CA ILE A 5 -7.22 37.46 64.47
C ILE A 5 -6.52 36.29 63.75
N LEU A 6 -5.26 36.00 64.07
CA LEU A 6 -4.51 34.87 63.50
C LEU A 6 -5.11 33.50 63.88
N LEU A 7 -5.60 33.35 65.11
CA LEU A 7 -6.25 32.10 65.55
C LEU A 7 -7.62 31.90 64.89
N ALA A 8 -8.39 32.97 64.65
CA ALA A 8 -9.67 32.90 63.96
C ALA A 8 -9.53 32.52 62.48
N VAL A 9 -8.49 33.02 61.80
CA VAL A 9 -8.21 32.69 60.39
C VAL A 9 -7.72 31.24 60.24
N ALA A 10 -6.88 30.75 61.15
CA ALA A 10 -6.40 29.36 61.13
C ALA A 10 -7.53 28.33 61.37
N ALA A 11 -8.48 28.64 62.25
CA ALA A 11 -9.65 27.79 62.48
C ALA A 11 -10.60 27.72 61.26
N PHE A 12 -10.74 28.83 60.53
CA PHE A 12 -11.59 28.89 59.33
C PHE A 12 -11.01 28.08 58.16
N THR A 13 -9.68 28.05 58.00
CA THR A 13 -9.03 27.25 56.95
C THR A 13 -9.14 25.74 57.15
N VAL A 14 -9.13 25.27 58.40
CA VAL A 14 -9.26 23.82 58.70
C VAL A 14 -10.69 23.32 58.41
N VAL A 15 -11.71 24.14 58.62
CA VAL A 15 -13.11 23.79 58.33
C VAL A 15 -13.37 23.69 56.83
N ILE A 16 -12.84 24.63 56.02
CA ILE A 16 -13.05 24.65 54.56
C ILE A 16 -12.35 23.46 53.88
N VAL A 17 -11.13 23.12 54.29
CA VAL A 17 -10.40 21.98 53.72
C VAL A 17 -11.02 20.65 54.16
N GLY A 18 -11.46 20.54 55.43
CA GLY A 18 -12.15 19.36 55.94
C GLY A 18 -13.47 19.05 55.23
N GLN A 19 -14.26 20.06 54.85
CA GLN A 19 -15.51 19.83 54.11
C GLN A 19 -15.25 19.35 52.68
N SER A 20 -14.22 19.88 52.01
CA SER A 20 -13.91 19.49 50.62
C SER A 20 -13.48 18.02 50.48
N GLN A 21 -12.74 17.47 51.45
CA GLN A 21 -12.35 16.06 51.45
C GLN A 21 -13.50 15.11 51.88
N VAL A 22 -14.39 15.56 52.76
CA VAL A 22 -15.56 14.76 53.21
C VAL A 22 -16.65 14.67 52.13
N HIS A 23 -16.73 15.64 51.21
CA HIS A 23 -17.68 15.60 50.10
C HIS A 23 -17.25 14.67 48.94
N ALA A 24 -15.96 14.39 48.77
CA ALA A 24 -15.49 13.44 47.76
C ALA A 24 -15.81 11.97 48.10
N GLN A 25 -16.04 11.65 49.38
CA GLN A 25 -16.31 10.29 49.87
C GLN A 25 -17.80 10.02 50.20
N ARG A 26 -18.70 11.01 50.08
CA ARG A 26 -20.12 10.86 50.46
C ARG A 26 -21.09 10.41 49.36
N HIS A 27 -20.62 10.22 48.13
CA HIS A 27 -21.47 9.84 46.99
C HIS A 27 -21.89 8.36 46.97
N GLU A 28 -21.34 7.53 47.85
CA GLU A 28 -21.54 6.07 47.85
C GLU A 28 -22.95 5.63 48.29
N LYS A 29 -23.72 6.51 48.97
CA LYS A 29 -25.06 6.21 49.52
C LYS A 29 -26.24 6.90 48.80
N ASP A 30 -26.02 7.47 47.61
CA ASP A 30 -27.08 8.11 46.82
C ASP A 30 -27.59 7.17 45.71
N ASP A 31 -28.78 6.60 45.89
CA ASP A 31 -29.39 5.67 44.93
C ASP A 31 -29.56 6.29 43.54
N LYS A 32 -29.81 7.61 43.46
CA LYS A 32 -29.94 8.31 42.17
C LYS A 32 -28.61 8.41 41.43
N TYR A 33 -27.49 8.48 42.17
CA TYR A 33 -26.15 8.44 41.59
C TYR A 33 -25.86 7.06 40.99
N TRP A 34 -26.20 5.97 41.70
CA TRP A 34 -26.02 4.61 41.20
C TRP A 34 -26.88 4.30 39.98
N GLU A 35 -28.14 4.75 39.94
CA GLU A 35 -29.01 4.59 38.76
C GLU A 35 -28.45 5.33 37.53
N ARG A 36 -28.04 6.59 37.67
CA ARG A 36 -27.43 7.36 36.57
C ARG A 36 -26.15 6.70 36.06
N ARG A 37 -25.35 6.12 36.97
CA ARG A 37 -24.13 5.40 36.62
C ARG A 37 -24.43 4.11 35.86
N LYS A 38 -25.42 3.32 36.28
CA LYS A 38 -25.87 2.13 35.54
C LYS A 38 -26.32 2.47 34.12
N GLU A 39 -27.08 3.55 33.95
CA GLU A 39 -27.49 4.01 32.62
C GLU A 39 -26.30 4.46 31.76
N ALA A 40 -25.37 5.20 32.34
CA ALA A 40 -24.14 5.62 31.65
C ALA A 40 -23.28 4.41 31.25
N ASP A 41 -23.14 3.41 32.13
CA ASP A 41 -22.43 2.17 31.85
C ASP A 41 -23.11 1.36 30.76
N LYS A 42 -24.45 1.29 30.75
CA LYS A 42 -25.23 0.64 29.68
C LYS A 42 -25.00 1.33 28.34
N LYS A 43 -25.12 2.66 28.27
CA LYS A 43 -24.84 3.44 27.04
C LYS A 43 -23.41 3.26 26.57
N ARG A 44 -22.45 3.28 27.49
CA ARG A 44 -21.02 3.05 27.19
C ARG A 44 -20.79 1.65 26.64
N TYR A 45 -21.42 0.63 27.22
CA TYR A 45 -21.37 -0.75 26.75
C TYR A 45 -21.96 -0.89 25.34
N GLU A 46 -23.14 -0.31 25.09
CA GLU A 46 -23.76 -0.30 23.76
C GLU A 46 -22.88 0.38 22.71
N TYR A 47 -22.31 1.54 23.05
CA TYR A 47 -21.36 2.26 22.19
C TYR A 47 -20.14 1.41 21.82
N TYR A 48 -19.45 0.80 22.79
CA TYR A 48 -18.30 -0.05 22.48
C TYR A 48 -18.70 -1.28 21.69
N ARG A 49 -19.84 -1.90 22.02
CA ARG A 49 -20.36 -3.06 21.29
C ARG A 49 -20.62 -2.74 19.82
N GLU A 50 -21.23 -1.61 19.51
CA GLU A 50 -21.45 -1.16 18.12
C GLU A 50 -20.14 -0.83 17.40
N ARG A 51 -19.24 -0.10 18.08
CA ARG A 51 -17.93 0.23 17.53
C ARG A 51 -17.12 -1.02 17.20
N ASP A 52 -17.10 -2.00 18.09
CA ASP A 52 -16.34 -3.24 17.92
C ASP A 52 -16.97 -4.12 16.82
N LYS A 53 -18.30 -4.13 16.69
CA LYS A 53 -18.98 -4.73 15.52
C LYS A 53 -18.53 -4.09 14.21
N LYS A 54 -18.55 -2.75 14.13
CA LYS A 54 -18.12 -2.02 12.93
C LYS A 54 -16.65 -2.27 12.59
N ARG A 55 -15.78 -2.31 13.60
CA ARG A 55 -14.36 -2.65 13.41
C ARG A 55 -14.18 -4.08 12.92
N ALA A 56 -14.93 -5.03 13.47
CA ALA A 56 -14.89 -6.42 13.03
C ALA A 56 -15.39 -6.59 11.59
N GLU A 57 -16.40 -5.82 11.19
CA GLU A 57 -16.89 -5.76 9.81
C GLU A 57 -15.83 -5.21 8.85
N TYR A 58 -15.25 -4.04 9.15
CA TYR A 58 -14.15 -3.47 8.36
C TYR A 58 -12.99 -4.44 8.19
N ALA A 59 -12.53 -5.08 9.28
CA ALA A 59 -11.45 -6.06 9.23
C ALA A 59 -11.83 -7.35 8.46
N ARG A 60 -13.12 -7.68 8.32
CA ARG A 60 -13.58 -8.79 7.48
C ARG A 60 -13.58 -8.39 6.01
N GLU A 61 -14.04 -7.18 5.69
CA GLU A 61 -14.00 -6.67 4.32
C GLU A 61 -12.57 -6.55 3.80
N GLU A 62 -11.68 -5.96 4.59
CA GLU A 62 -10.27 -5.83 4.26
C GLU A 62 -9.65 -7.20 3.96
N ARG A 63 -9.84 -8.18 4.86
CA ARG A 63 -9.36 -9.55 4.63
C ARG A 63 -9.95 -10.20 3.38
N LYS A 64 -11.22 -9.91 3.04
CA LYS A 64 -11.82 -10.42 1.80
C LYS A 64 -11.16 -9.79 0.58
N ARG A 65 -10.98 -8.47 0.57
CA ARG A 65 -10.32 -7.73 -0.51
C ARG A 65 -8.88 -8.18 -0.70
N GLU A 66 -8.14 -8.32 0.40
CA GLU A 66 -6.76 -8.82 0.39
C GLU A 66 -6.68 -10.25 -0.16
N LYS A 67 -7.55 -11.15 0.32
CA LYS A 67 -7.62 -12.53 -0.17
C LYS A 67 -7.96 -12.58 -1.66
N GLU A 68 -8.88 -11.73 -2.12
CA GLU A 68 -9.23 -11.60 -3.53
C GLU A 68 -8.05 -11.10 -4.36
N TYR A 69 -7.38 -10.04 -3.92
CA TYR A 69 -6.18 -9.50 -4.53
C TYR A 69 -5.08 -10.55 -4.68
N TYR A 70 -4.74 -11.28 -3.62
CA TYR A 70 -3.73 -12.35 -3.70
C TYR A 70 -4.16 -13.51 -4.59
N ARG A 71 -5.45 -13.85 -4.60
CA ARG A 71 -6.00 -14.89 -5.50
C ARG A 71 -5.86 -14.48 -6.96
N GLU A 72 -6.21 -13.24 -7.30
CA GLU A 72 -6.09 -12.71 -8.65
C GLU A 72 -4.61 -12.60 -9.06
N SER A 73 -3.76 -12.08 -8.19
CA SER A 73 -2.30 -12.02 -8.40
C SER A 73 -1.70 -13.40 -8.68
N ALA A 74 -2.08 -14.42 -7.90
CA ALA A 74 -1.60 -15.79 -8.10
C ALA A 74 -2.07 -16.37 -9.45
N LYS A 75 -3.30 -16.08 -9.88
CA LYS A 75 -3.80 -16.47 -11.22
C LYS A 75 -2.98 -15.81 -12.33
N ARG A 76 -2.79 -14.48 -12.27
CA ARG A 76 -1.97 -13.73 -13.23
C ARG A 76 -0.55 -14.27 -13.29
N ARG A 77 0.08 -14.53 -12.14
CA ARG A 77 1.43 -15.13 -12.09
C ARG A 77 1.47 -16.51 -12.74
N LYS A 78 0.46 -17.35 -12.50
CA LYS A 78 0.37 -18.68 -13.12
C LYS A 78 0.23 -18.58 -14.65
N GLU A 79 -0.59 -17.65 -15.12
CA GLU A 79 -0.77 -17.37 -16.54
C GLU A 79 0.52 -16.86 -17.20
N TYR A 80 1.18 -15.88 -16.59
CA TYR A 80 2.49 -15.40 -17.03
C TYR A 80 3.51 -16.53 -17.13
N LEU A 81 3.67 -17.35 -16.09
CA LEU A 81 4.62 -18.46 -16.12
C LEU A 81 4.28 -19.49 -17.19
N LYS A 82 2.99 -19.67 -17.51
CA LYS A 82 2.53 -20.53 -18.61
C LYS A 82 2.91 -19.92 -19.96
N GLU A 83 2.68 -18.62 -20.16
CA GLU A 83 2.98 -17.94 -21.42
C GLU A 83 4.49 -17.86 -21.67
N ARG A 84 5.27 -17.45 -20.66
CA ARG A 84 6.73 -17.40 -20.71
C ARG A 84 7.35 -18.75 -21.13
N ARG A 85 6.79 -19.86 -20.65
CA ARG A 85 7.29 -21.21 -21.00
C ARG A 85 7.12 -21.56 -22.48
N LYS A 86 6.25 -20.88 -23.22
CA LYS A 86 6.04 -21.14 -24.65
C LYS A 86 7.12 -20.52 -25.53
N HIS A 87 7.61 -19.33 -25.16
CA HIS A 87 8.38 -18.47 -26.05
C HIS A 87 9.91 -18.61 -25.92
N GLY A 88 10.38 -19.33 -24.90
CA GLY A 88 11.82 -19.46 -24.63
C GLY A 88 12.48 -18.11 -24.27
N LEU A 89 13.79 -18.13 -24.06
CA LEU A 89 14.58 -16.90 -23.92
C LEU A 89 15.19 -16.55 -25.28
N PRO A 90 15.24 -15.26 -25.65
CA PRO A 90 15.91 -14.84 -26.88
C PRO A 90 17.42 -15.05 -26.75
N SER A 91 18.11 -15.22 -27.86
CA SER A 91 19.56 -15.55 -27.88
C SER A 91 20.43 -14.54 -27.13
N TRP A 92 20.08 -13.25 -27.19
CA TRP A 92 20.80 -12.19 -26.47
C TRP A 92 20.57 -12.19 -24.96
N ALA A 93 19.55 -12.88 -24.45
CA ALA A 93 19.19 -12.85 -23.02
C ALA A 93 20.36 -13.32 -22.14
N LEU A 94 21.08 -14.34 -22.57
CA LEU A 94 22.20 -14.90 -21.81
C LEU A 94 23.35 -13.88 -21.67
N ALA A 95 23.66 -13.14 -22.73
CA ALA A 95 24.72 -12.13 -22.72
C ALA A 95 24.46 -11.01 -21.71
N HIS A 96 23.19 -10.71 -21.47
CA HIS A 96 22.73 -9.69 -20.53
C HIS A 96 22.30 -10.23 -19.16
N HIS A 97 22.53 -11.52 -18.89
CA HIS A 97 22.04 -12.20 -17.67
C HIS A 97 20.53 -12.02 -17.41
N TYR A 98 19.76 -11.91 -18.49
CA TYR A 98 18.34 -11.62 -18.45
C TYR A 98 17.51 -12.89 -18.25
N ASP A 99 16.55 -12.84 -17.32
CA ASP A 99 15.75 -13.99 -16.85
C ASP A 99 14.28 -13.93 -17.28
N ALA A 100 13.92 -12.99 -18.18
CA ALA A 100 12.55 -12.72 -18.61
C ALA A 100 11.59 -12.28 -17.49
N SER A 101 12.09 -11.75 -16.37
CA SER A 101 11.24 -11.26 -15.27
C SER A 101 10.66 -9.86 -15.50
N ARG A 102 11.23 -9.08 -16.43
CA ARG A 102 10.90 -7.67 -16.69
C ARG A 102 10.96 -7.35 -18.17
N HIS A 103 10.30 -6.29 -18.61
CA HIS A 103 10.49 -5.77 -19.96
C HIS A 103 11.93 -5.25 -20.13
N VAL A 104 12.43 -5.32 -21.35
CA VAL A 104 13.73 -4.75 -21.73
C VAL A 104 13.50 -3.73 -22.81
N TYR A 105 14.21 -2.61 -22.75
CA TYR A 105 14.20 -1.58 -23.79
C TYR A 105 15.58 -1.49 -24.44
N PHE A 106 15.62 -1.66 -25.76
CA PHE A 106 16.78 -1.47 -26.60
C PHE A 106 16.86 0.00 -27.01
N ARG A 107 17.69 0.78 -26.30
CA ARG A 107 17.71 2.25 -26.38
C ARG A 107 17.96 2.75 -27.80
N ASP A 108 19.02 2.25 -28.42
CA ASP A 108 19.45 2.69 -29.75
C ASP A 108 18.43 2.35 -30.85
N TYR A 109 17.48 1.46 -30.57
CA TYR A 109 16.53 0.89 -31.53
C TYR A 109 15.06 1.20 -31.21
N HIS A 110 14.80 1.98 -30.16
CA HIS A 110 13.44 2.35 -29.72
C HIS A 110 12.47 1.16 -29.67
N THR A 111 12.96 0.04 -29.15
CA THR A 111 12.27 -1.25 -29.22
C THR A 111 12.26 -1.91 -27.86
N PHE A 112 11.10 -2.29 -27.37
CA PHE A 112 10.98 -3.17 -26.21
C PHE A 112 11.08 -4.64 -26.61
N TYR A 113 11.58 -5.45 -25.70
CA TYR A 113 11.27 -6.87 -25.64
C TYR A 113 10.23 -7.11 -24.55
N ASP A 114 9.12 -7.70 -24.97
CA ASP A 114 7.99 -8.10 -24.14
C ASP A 114 8.08 -9.61 -23.85
N PRO A 115 8.58 -10.02 -22.67
CA PRO A 115 8.67 -11.43 -22.30
C PRO A 115 7.31 -12.08 -22.03
N TYR A 116 6.23 -11.31 -21.83
CA TYR A 116 4.89 -11.85 -21.65
C TYR A 116 4.29 -12.26 -23.00
N ARG A 117 4.45 -11.43 -24.04
CA ARG A 117 4.06 -11.77 -25.42
C ARG A 117 5.12 -12.58 -26.17
N GLY A 118 6.35 -12.65 -25.66
CA GLY A 118 7.45 -13.41 -26.25
C GLY A 118 8.01 -12.78 -27.52
N GLY A 119 8.10 -11.46 -27.59
CA GLY A 119 8.49 -10.77 -28.82
C GLY A 119 8.90 -9.33 -28.62
N TYR A 120 9.06 -8.62 -29.73
CA TYR A 120 9.54 -7.25 -29.80
C TYR A 120 8.39 -6.30 -30.08
N VAL A 121 8.41 -5.16 -29.41
CA VAL A 121 7.46 -4.07 -29.59
C VAL A 121 8.23 -2.83 -29.99
N TYR A 122 7.97 -2.30 -31.17
CA TYR A 122 8.78 -1.23 -31.73
C TYR A 122 7.90 -0.15 -32.36
N LEU A 123 8.40 1.08 -32.33
CA LEU A 123 7.74 2.21 -32.95
C LEU A 123 8.00 2.21 -34.46
N ASN A 124 6.94 2.23 -35.28
CA ASN A 124 7.04 2.31 -36.73
C ASN A 124 6.05 3.35 -37.25
N GLY A 125 6.56 4.46 -37.78
CA GLY A 125 5.75 5.56 -38.30
C GLY A 125 4.75 6.10 -37.27
N GLY A 126 5.21 6.26 -36.01
CA GLY A 126 4.39 6.74 -34.89
C GLY A 126 3.42 5.71 -34.31
N ASN A 127 3.44 4.46 -34.77
CA ASN A 127 2.57 3.40 -34.28
C ASN A 127 3.38 2.27 -33.66
N TRP A 128 3.00 1.83 -32.47
CA TRP A 128 3.57 0.65 -31.84
C TRP A 128 3.15 -0.62 -32.59
N ARG A 129 4.14 -1.47 -32.90
CA ARG A 129 3.93 -2.75 -33.57
C ARG A 129 4.58 -3.87 -32.78
N PHE A 130 3.89 -5.00 -32.72
CA PHE A 130 4.41 -6.23 -32.15
C PHE A 130 4.91 -7.18 -33.23
N SER A 131 6.02 -7.86 -32.95
CA SER A 131 6.56 -8.96 -33.76
C SER A 131 7.11 -10.05 -32.84
N ALA A 132 6.75 -11.31 -33.07
CA ALA A 132 7.36 -12.44 -32.35
C ALA A 132 8.84 -12.65 -32.76
N GLU A 133 9.20 -12.23 -33.98
CA GLU A 133 10.56 -12.31 -34.51
C GLU A 133 11.31 -10.98 -34.34
N ILE A 134 12.66 -11.04 -34.39
CA ILE A 134 13.51 -9.85 -34.37
C ILE A 134 13.11 -8.93 -35.52
N PRO A 135 12.78 -7.65 -35.27
CA PRO A 135 12.43 -6.70 -36.32
C PRO A 135 13.53 -6.60 -37.37
N SER A 136 13.15 -6.41 -38.64
CA SER A 136 14.10 -6.45 -39.77
C SER A 136 15.28 -5.48 -39.64
N PHE A 137 15.04 -4.29 -39.05
CA PHE A 137 16.08 -3.29 -38.80
C PHE A 137 17.08 -3.68 -37.69
N MET A 138 16.79 -4.74 -36.92
CA MET A 138 17.66 -5.28 -35.86
C MET A 138 18.33 -6.60 -36.23
N ILE A 139 18.00 -7.24 -37.37
CA ILE A 139 18.51 -8.58 -37.72
C ILE A 139 20.04 -8.63 -37.79
N ASN A 140 20.70 -7.55 -38.24
CA ASN A 140 22.15 -7.47 -38.37
C ASN A 140 22.84 -6.80 -37.17
N VAL A 141 22.12 -6.62 -36.07
CA VAL A 141 22.64 -6.02 -34.83
C VAL A 141 23.12 -7.12 -33.89
N ASP A 142 24.28 -6.93 -33.27
CA ASP A 142 24.70 -7.74 -32.13
C ASP A 142 23.90 -7.35 -30.88
N LEU A 143 22.71 -7.94 -30.73
CA LEU A 143 21.83 -7.70 -29.58
C LEU A 143 22.46 -8.13 -28.24
N GLY A 144 23.47 -9.02 -28.27
CA GLY A 144 24.24 -9.39 -27.07
C GLY A 144 25.14 -8.28 -26.55
N ARG A 145 25.46 -7.28 -27.38
CA ARG A 145 26.24 -6.08 -27.02
C ARG A 145 25.43 -4.79 -27.11
N ALA A 146 24.17 -4.87 -27.50
CA ALA A 146 23.30 -3.72 -27.62
C ALA A 146 23.09 -3.02 -26.28
N ASN A 147 22.87 -1.72 -26.36
CA ASN A 147 22.58 -0.88 -25.22
C ASN A 147 21.15 -1.15 -24.71
N ILE A 148 21.02 -1.98 -23.68
CA ILE A 148 19.73 -2.35 -23.10
C ILE A 148 19.47 -1.67 -21.75
N MET A 149 18.19 -1.49 -21.46
CA MET A 149 17.70 -1.06 -20.16
C MET A 149 16.62 -2.04 -19.67
N VAL A 150 16.71 -2.46 -18.41
CA VAL A 150 15.66 -3.27 -17.79
C VAL A 150 14.61 -2.35 -17.18
N VAL A 151 13.37 -2.46 -17.66
CA VAL A 151 12.24 -1.64 -17.21
C VAL A 151 11.79 -2.10 -15.83
N LYS A 152 11.86 -1.21 -14.83
CA LYS A 152 11.62 -1.56 -13.41
C LYS A 152 10.15 -1.45 -13.00
N ASP A 153 9.44 -0.45 -13.50
CA ASP A 153 8.15 -0.03 -12.95
C ASP A 153 6.94 -0.52 -13.74
N VAL A 154 7.14 -1.15 -14.91
CA VAL A 154 6.04 -1.77 -15.65
C VAL A 154 5.85 -3.23 -15.27
N PRO A 155 4.66 -3.59 -14.75
CA PRO A 155 4.31 -4.97 -14.49
C PRO A 155 4.42 -5.81 -15.76
N ILE A 156 4.99 -7.02 -15.67
CA ILE A 156 5.18 -7.90 -16.82
C ILE A 156 3.87 -8.28 -17.54
N SER A 157 2.72 -8.19 -16.88
CA SER A 157 1.41 -8.46 -17.47
C SER A 157 0.82 -7.28 -18.25
N ARG A 158 1.53 -6.15 -18.33
CA ARG A 158 1.11 -4.95 -19.04
C ARG A 158 1.98 -4.77 -20.29
N HIS A 159 1.43 -4.07 -21.27
CA HIS A 159 2.14 -3.76 -22.50
C HIS A 159 3.12 -2.61 -22.23
N PRO A 160 4.43 -2.77 -22.51
CA PRO A 160 5.43 -1.76 -22.21
C PRO A 160 5.22 -0.46 -22.99
N GLU A 161 4.65 -0.54 -24.19
CA GLU A 161 4.35 0.61 -25.04
C GLU A 161 3.34 1.59 -24.44
N ASP A 162 2.44 1.12 -23.55
CA ASP A 162 1.44 1.96 -22.88
C ASP A 162 2.08 2.98 -21.91
N PHE A 163 3.36 2.78 -21.57
CA PHE A 163 4.12 3.57 -20.61
C PHE A 163 5.29 4.31 -21.28
N TYR A 164 5.35 4.32 -22.61
CA TYR A 164 6.48 4.89 -23.33
C TYR A 164 6.74 6.35 -22.94
N ASP A 165 5.68 7.15 -22.88
CA ASP A 165 5.74 8.57 -22.54
C ASP A 165 6.25 8.80 -21.10
N ASP A 166 5.96 7.88 -20.17
CA ASP A 166 6.45 7.94 -18.79
C ASP A 166 7.97 7.76 -18.71
N TYR A 167 8.60 7.19 -19.74
CA TYR A 167 10.05 7.07 -19.81
C TYR A 167 10.71 8.31 -20.43
N GLU A 168 10.04 9.04 -21.34
CA GLU A 168 10.59 10.13 -22.18
C GLU A 168 11.19 11.35 -21.46
N GLU A 169 10.80 11.64 -20.21
CA GLU A 169 11.28 12.84 -19.50
C GLU A 169 12.19 12.55 -18.29
N ASP A 170 11.92 11.54 -17.47
CA ASP A 170 12.59 11.37 -16.16
C ASP A 170 13.62 10.22 -16.11
N TYR A 171 13.64 9.35 -17.12
CA TYR A 171 14.42 8.09 -17.10
C TYR A 171 15.62 8.05 -18.07
N TRP A 172 15.80 9.08 -18.90
CA TRP A 172 16.88 9.13 -19.92
C TRP A 172 18.09 9.99 -19.55
N ASP A 173 18.00 10.77 -18.46
CA ASP A 173 19.10 11.57 -17.93
C ASP A 173 19.90 10.74 -16.89
N ASP A 174 20.85 9.94 -17.36
CA ASP A 174 21.97 9.38 -16.57
C ASP A 174 23.30 9.61 -17.30
#